data_AF-A0A5K0VK29-F1
#
_entry.id   AF-A0A5K0VK29-F1
#
_cell.length_a   1.000
_cell.length_b   1.000
_cell.length_c   1.000
_cell.angle_alpha   90.00
_cell.angle_beta   90.00
_cell.angle_gamma   90.00
#
_symmetry.space_group_name_H-M   'P 1'
#
loop_
_entity.id
_entity.type
_entity.pdbx_description
1 polymer ?
#
loop_
_entity_poly.entity_id
_entity_poly.type
_entity_poly.pdbx_seq_one_letter_code
_entity_poly.pdbx_strand_id
1 'polypeptide(L)'
;ECLSPFDYCDIVTSTTHKSLRGPRGGIIFYRKGVRPKRRGLCSYPSAENEQYDFEERINFAVFPSLQGGPHNNHIAALAVALKQIASPEYKAYMQQVKRNAQAFAAALLRRKCRLVTGGTDNHLLLWDLRPLGLT
;
A
#
# COMPACT_ATOMS: atom_id res chain seq x y z
N GLU A 1 -5.37 -1.46 13.56
CA GLU A 1 -4.77 -1.02 12.27
C GLU A 1 -3.57 -1.91 11.96
N CYS A 2 -3.45 -2.42 10.74
CA CYS A 2 -2.22 -3.09 10.30
C CYS A 2 -1.19 -1.99 9.98
N LEU A 3 -0.13 -1.85 10.79
CA LEU A 3 0.86 -0.78 10.62
C LEU A 3 1.63 -0.90 9.31
N SER A 4 1.97 -2.12 8.92
CA SER A 4 2.68 -2.42 7.68
C SER A 4 2.21 -3.74 7.08
N PRO A 5 1.76 -3.78 5.82
CA PRO A 5 1.42 -5.05 5.17
C PRO A 5 2.64 -5.95 4.96
N PHE A 6 3.86 -5.40 4.97
CA PHE A 6 5.10 -6.16 4.80
C PHE A 6 5.38 -7.15 5.93
N ASP A 7 4.71 -7.03 7.09
CA ASP A 7 4.89 -7.95 8.20
C ASP A 7 4.17 -9.29 7.95
N TYR A 8 3.15 -9.30 7.09
CA TYR A 8 2.24 -10.43 6.91
C TYR A 8 2.17 -10.92 5.46
N CYS A 9 2.28 -10.02 4.50
CA CYS A 9 2.09 -10.35 3.08
C CYS A 9 3.36 -10.92 2.47
N ASP A 10 3.18 -11.83 1.51
CA ASP A 10 4.25 -12.37 0.66
C ASP A 10 4.60 -11.42 -0.50
N ILE A 11 3.59 -10.74 -1.04
CA ILE A 11 3.67 -9.79 -2.16
C ILE A 11 2.89 -8.52 -1.78
N VAL A 12 3.47 -7.35 -2.05
CA VAL A 12 2.82 -6.05 -1.82
C VAL A 12 2.94 -5.21 -3.10
N THR A 13 1.80 -4.85 -3.68
CA THR A 13 1.74 -3.94 -4.84
C THR A 13 1.28 -2.56 -4.43
N SER A 14 1.81 -1.50 -5.04
CA SER A 14 1.34 -0.14 -4.79
C SER A 14 1.49 0.76 -6.01
N THR A 15 0.61 1.77 -6.10
CA THR A 15 0.78 2.87 -7.05
C THR A 15 1.64 3.98 -6.47
N THR A 16 2.47 4.60 -7.29
CA THR A 16 3.47 5.58 -6.82
C THR A 16 2.96 7.02 -6.70
N HIS A 17 1.78 7.34 -7.24
CA HIS A 17 1.29 8.72 -7.39
C HIS A 17 0.29 9.19 -6.33
N LYS A 18 -0.26 8.29 -5.50
CA LYS A 18 -1.32 8.64 -4.54
C LYS A 18 -0.71 9.25 -3.27
N SER A 19 -0.86 8.61 -2.13
CA SER A 19 -0.22 9.04 -0.89
C SER A 19 1.29 9.23 -1.07
N LEU A 20 1.96 8.32 -1.81
CA LEU A 20 3.39 8.39 -2.15
C LEU A 20 3.80 9.64 -2.95
N ARG A 21 2.86 10.35 -3.60
CA ARG A 21 3.10 11.66 -4.26
C ARG A 21 4.21 11.66 -5.33
N GLY A 22 4.50 10.51 -5.93
CA GLY A 22 5.44 10.34 -7.04
C GLY A 22 4.78 10.40 -8.43
N PRO A 23 5.49 9.99 -9.49
CA PRO A 23 4.91 9.91 -10.84
C PRO A 23 3.85 8.80 -10.94
N ARG A 24 3.04 8.80 -12.01
CA ARG A 24 2.12 7.70 -12.29
C ARG A 24 2.90 6.43 -12.65
N GLY A 25 2.75 5.39 -11.84
CA GLY A 25 3.43 4.10 -12.00
C GLY A 25 3.01 3.12 -10.92
N GLY A 26 3.64 1.94 -10.95
CA GLY A 26 3.43 0.86 -9.99
C GLY A 26 4.74 0.27 -9.49
N ILE A 27 4.72 -0.29 -8.28
CA ILE A 27 5.81 -1.06 -7.68
C ILE A 27 5.24 -2.40 -7.20
N ILE A 28 5.99 -3.48 -7.42
CA ILE A 28 5.71 -4.81 -6.91
C ILE A 28 6.85 -5.20 -5.97
N PHE A 29 6.56 -5.33 -4.69
CA PHE A 29 7.47 -5.89 -3.70
C PHE A 29 7.16 -7.37 -3.49
N TYR A 30 8.20 -8.17 -3.31
CA TYR A 30 8.10 -9.60 -3.06
C TYR A 30 9.16 -10.05 -2.05
N ARG A 31 8.84 -11.09 -1.28
CA ARG A 31 9.81 -11.71 -0.38
C ARG A 31 10.89 -12.47 -1.15
N LYS A 32 12.09 -12.47 -0.58
CA LYS A 32 13.26 -13.24 -1.02
C LYS A 32 13.82 -14.02 0.15
N GLY A 33 14.55 -15.10 -0.14
CA GLY A 33 15.20 -15.94 0.88
C GLY A 33 14.34 -17.11 1.35
N VAL A 34 14.67 -17.64 2.52
CA VAL A 34 14.05 -18.88 3.06
C VAL A 34 12.64 -18.58 3.57
N ARG A 35 11.68 -19.44 3.22
CA ARG A 35 10.32 -19.36 3.73
C ARG A 35 10.28 -19.77 5.21
N PRO A 36 9.63 -18.99 6.10
CA PRO A 36 9.49 -19.39 7.50
C PRO A 36 8.66 -20.68 7.59
N LYS A 37 9.12 -21.64 8.40
CA LYS A 37 8.41 -22.90 8.64
C LYS A 37 7.04 -22.61 9.27
N ARG A 38 5.95 -22.93 8.57
CA ARG A 38 4.59 -22.83 9.14
C ARG A 38 4.44 -23.87 10.26
N ARG A 39 4.40 -23.44 11.52
CA ARG A 39 3.99 -24.31 12.64
C ARG A 39 2.51 -24.65 12.45
N GLY A 40 2.20 -25.93 12.20
CA GLY A 40 0.83 -26.45 12.30
C GLY A 40 0.10 -26.81 10.99
N LEU A 41 0.74 -26.76 9.81
CA LEU A 41 0.23 -27.49 8.64
C LEU A 41 0.89 -28.87 8.59
N CYS A 42 0.06 -29.92 8.50
CA CYS A 42 0.50 -31.31 8.39
C CYS A 42 1.61 -31.45 7.34
N SER A 43 2.75 -31.92 7.82
CA SER A 43 3.98 -32.14 7.08
C SER A 43 3.81 -33.26 6.06
N TYR A 44 3.64 -32.89 4.78
CA TYR A 44 4.36 -33.64 3.74
C TYR A 44 5.86 -33.39 3.94
N PRO A 45 6.75 -34.33 3.56
CA PRO A 45 8.20 -34.12 3.65
C PRO A 45 8.62 -33.11 2.58
N SER A 46 8.29 -31.84 2.80
CA SER A 46 8.69 -30.73 1.95
C SER A 46 10.12 -30.36 2.32
N ALA A 47 11.00 -30.53 1.33
CA ALA A 47 12.43 -30.27 1.34
C ALA A 47 12.90 -29.26 2.40
N GLU A 48 13.89 -29.67 3.18
CA GLU A 48 14.67 -28.76 4.02
C GLU A 48 15.15 -27.59 3.14
N ASN A 49 14.68 -26.37 3.44
CA ASN A 49 15.02 -25.10 2.75
C ASN A 49 14.15 -24.72 1.54
N GLU A 50 12.83 -24.69 1.69
CA GLU A 50 11.96 -24.07 0.67
C GLU A 50 12.20 -22.54 0.61
N GLN A 51 12.77 -22.07 -0.50
CA GLN A 51 13.05 -20.65 -0.75
C GLN A 51 11.86 -19.99 -1.47
N TYR A 52 11.72 -18.68 -1.32
CA TYR A 52 10.80 -17.90 -2.14
C TYR A 52 11.28 -17.85 -3.59
N ASP A 53 10.39 -18.20 -4.52
CA ASP A 53 10.57 -18.22 -5.98
C ASP A 53 9.92 -17.00 -6.67
N PHE A 54 9.53 -15.97 -5.92
CA PHE A 54 8.74 -14.86 -6.44
C PHE A 54 9.52 -13.94 -7.39
N GLU A 55 10.82 -13.76 -7.15
CA GLU A 55 11.64 -12.81 -7.91
C GLU A 55 11.61 -13.09 -9.41
N GLU A 56 11.99 -14.31 -9.81
CA GLU A 56 12.05 -14.70 -11.21
C GLU A 56 10.66 -14.66 -11.85
N ARG A 57 9.65 -15.20 -11.15
CA ARG A 57 8.28 -15.28 -11.66
C ARG A 57 7.64 -13.91 -11.87
N ILE A 58 7.83 -12.99 -10.92
CA ILE A 58 7.29 -11.63 -11.02
C ILE A 58 8.04 -10.84 -12.09
N ASN A 59 9.38 -10.90 -12.11
CA ASN A 59 10.16 -10.20 -13.11
C ASN A 59 9.80 -10.68 -14.52
N PHE A 60 9.68 -12.00 -14.74
CA PHE A 60 9.25 -12.58 -16.02
C PHE A 60 7.83 -12.15 -16.42
N ALA A 61 6.89 -12.15 -15.46
CA ALA A 61 5.52 -11.70 -15.71
C ALA A 61 5.46 -10.22 -16.12
N VAL A 62 6.31 -9.37 -15.55
CA VAL A 62 6.44 -7.97 -15.98
C VAL A 62 7.03 -7.89 -17.38
N PHE A 63 8.19 -8.49 -17.60
CA PHE A 63 8.87 -8.58 -18.89
C PHE A 63 9.59 -9.92 -19.01
N PRO A 64 9.41 -10.69 -20.10
CA PRO A 64 8.78 -10.29 -21.37
C PRO A 64 7.28 -10.59 -21.47
N SER A 65 6.62 -11.11 -20.43
CA SER A 65 5.27 -11.66 -20.57
C SER A 65 4.18 -10.64 -20.86
N LEU A 66 4.17 -9.49 -20.17
CA LEU A 66 3.06 -8.52 -20.25
C LEU A 66 3.46 -7.17 -20.83
N GLN A 67 4.63 -6.63 -20.46
CA GLN A 67 5.11 -5.33 -20.91
C GLN A 67 6.30 -5.48 -21.86
N GLY A 68 6.54 -4.42 -22.65
CA GLY A 68 7.72 -4.25 -23.50
C GLY A 68 8.79 -3.38 -22.84
N GLY A 69 9.24 -2.34 -23.55
CA GLY A 69 10.29 -1.44 -23.07
C GLY A 69 9.89 -0.63 -21.83
N PRO A 70 10.79 -0.47 -20.84
CA PRO A 70 10.50 0.28 -19.62
C PRO A 70 10.45 1.79 -19.87
N HIS A 71 9.58 2.49 -19.13
CA HIS A 71 9.52 3.96 -19.15
C HIS A 71 10.56 4.56 -18.19
N ASN A 72 11.81 4.64 -18.64
CA ASN A 72 12.95 5.09 -17.81
C ASN A 72 12.79 6.50 -17.22
N ASN A 73 12.10 7.40 -17.92
CA ASN A 73 11.75 8.73 -17.39
C ASN A 73 10.87 8.64 -16.13
N HIS A 74 9.92 7.71 -16.10
CA HIS A 74 9.07 7.48 -14.93
C HIS A 74 9.85 6.82 -13.79
N ILE A 75 10.76 5.89 -14.11
CA ILE A 75 11.64 5.23 -13.12
C ILE A 75 12.56 6.27 -12.45
N ALA A 76 13.14 7.19 -13.22
CA ALA A 76 13.97 8.27 -12.69
C ALA A 76 13.16 9.21 -11.77
N ALA A 77 11.97 9.64 -12.21
CA ALA A 77 11.09 10.46 -11.38
C ALA A 77 10.63 9.72 -10.10
N LEU A 78 10.45 8.41 -10.17
CA LEU A 78 10.12 7.59 -9.01
C LEU A 78 11.28 7.54 -8.02
N ALA A 79 12.52 7.38 -8.48
CA ALA A 79 13.70 7.41 -7.61
C ALA A 79 13.80 8.74 -6.84
N VAL A 80 13.53 9.87 -7.51
CA VAL A 80 13.47 11.19 -6.86
C VAL A 80 12.36 11.25 -5.82
N ALA A 81 11.15 10.76 -6.13
CA ALA A 81 10.04 10.74 -5.19
C ALA A 81 10.34 9.85 -3.97
N LEU A 82 10.94 8.67 -4.15
CA LEU A 82 11.32 7.78 -3.06
C LEU A 82 12.37 8.43 -2.13
N LYS A 83 13.31 9.21 -2.68
CA LYS A 83 14.24 10.01 -1.88
C LYS A 83 13.51 11.05 -1.03
N GLN A 84 12.50 11.73 -1.57
CA GLN A 84 11.69 12.68 -0.80
C GLN A 84 10.86 11.97 0.28
N ILE A 85 10.31 10.78 -0.02
CA ILE A 85 9.49 10.00 0.91
C ILE A 85 10.29 9.53 2.14
N ALA A 86 11.58 9.25 1.97
CA ALA A 86 12.47 8.87 3.05
C ALA A 86 12.85 10.05 3.97
N SER A 87 12.42 11.28 3.67
CA SER A 87 12.76 12.47 4.44
C SER A 87 11.89 12.63 5.70
N PRO A 88 12.40 13.23 6.78
CA PRO A 88 11.60 13.51 7.98
C PRO A 88 10.44 14.47 7.72
N GLU A 89 10.57 15.39 6.76
CA GLU A 89 9.51 16.30 6.34
C GLU A 89 8.33 15.53 5.75
N TYR A 90 8.59 14.47 4.99
CA TYR A 90 7.53 13.65 4.43
C TYR A 90 6.79 12.85 5.52
N LYS A 91 7.49 12.37 6.55
CA LYS A 91 6.86 11.77 7.74
C LYS A 91 5.94 12.78 8.44
N ALA A 92 6.40 14.01 8.64
CA ALA A 92 5.60 15.07 9.24
C ALA A 92 4.35 15.40 8.38
N TYR A 93 4.53 15.44 7.05
CA TYR A 93 3.43 15.60 6.09
C TYR A 93 2.37 14.50 6.25
N MET A 94 2.76 13.22 6.28
CA MET A 94 1.81 12.11 6.42
C MET A 94 1.09 12.09 7.77
N GLN A 95 1.78 12.48 8.85
CA GLN A 95 1.13 12.69 10.16
C GLN A 95 0.09 13.82 10.10
N GLN A 96 0.37 14.90 9.37
CA GLN A 96 -0.60 15.98 9.17
C GLN A 96 -1.79 15.52 8.32
N VAL A 97 -1.59 14.68 7.30
CA VAL A 97 -2.68 14.11 6.48
C VAL A 97 -3.67 13.33 7.36
N LYS A 98 -3.18 12.43 8.25
CA LYS A 98 -4.06 11.70 9.20
C LYS A 98 -4.79 12.66 10.14
N ARG A 99 -4.09 13.65 10.72
CA ARG A 99 -4.69 14.66 11.61
C ARG A 99 -5.80 15.47 10.91
N ASN A 100 -5.58 15.86 9.66
CA ASN A 100 -6.57 16.60 8.87
C ASN A 100 -7.81 15.74 8.60
N ALA A 101 -7.63 14.47 8.23
CA ALA A 101 -8.73 13.56 7.98
C ALA A 101 -9.57 13.33 9.25
N GLN A 102 -8.93 13.16 10.41
CA GLN A 102 -9.61 13.03 11.71
C GLN A 102 -10.34 14.32 12.12
N ALA A 103 -9.72 15.49 11.93
CA ALA A 103 -10.36 16.77 12.20
C ALA A 103 -11.59 16.98 11.30
N PHE A 104 -11.50 16.60 10.02
CA PHE A 104 -12.60 16.69 9.08
C PHE A 104 -13.73 15.70 9.44
N ALA A 105 -13.39 14.49 9.87
CA ALA A 105 -14.35 13.51 10.39
C ALA A 105 -15.14 14.08 11.57
N ALA A 106 -14.44 14.63 12.58
CA ALA A 106 -15.05 15.22 13.76
C ALA A 106 -15.95 16.41 13.40
N ALA A 107 -15.55 17.24 12.43
CA ALA A 107 -16.37 18.34 11.95
C ALA A 107 -17.68 17.87 11.29
N LEU A 108 -17.63 16.80 10.49
CA LEU A 108 -18.81 16.20 9.86
C LEU A 108 -19.74 15.54 10.89
N LEU A 109 -19.18 14.80 11.85
CA LEU A 109 -19.96 14.16 12.92
C LEU A 109 -20.71 15.18 13.78
N ARG A 110 -20.08 16.33 14.11
CA ARG A 110 -20.75 17.44 14.82
C ARG A 110 -21.95 18.00 14.05
N ARG A 111 -21.92 17.90 12.72
CA ARG A 111 -23.04 18.31 11.84
C ARG A 111 -24.04 17.18 11.61
N LYS A 112 -23.98 16.10 12.41
CA LYS A 112 -24.86 14.91 12.30
C LYS A 112 -24.72 14.18 10.96
N CYS A 113 -23.60 14.36 10.25
CA CYS A 113 -23.32 13.58 9.04
C CYS A 113 -22.97 12.14 9.42
N ARG A 114 -23.50 11.16 8.67
CA ARG A 114 -23.21 9.75 8.91
C ARG A 114 -21.95 9.33 8.15
N LEU A 115 -20.90 8.95 8.88
CA LEU A 115 -19.69 8.37 8.30
C LEU A 115 -19.73 6.85 8.42
N VAL A 116 -19.33 6.14 7.36
CA VAL A 116 -19.10 4.70 7.44
C VAL A 116 -17.99 4.44 8.46
N THR A 117 -18.16 3.41 9.29
CA THR A 117 -17.34 3.10 10.49
C THR A 117 -17.23 4.23 11.54
N GLY A 118 -17.96 5.33 11.39
CA GLY A 118 -18.01 6.41 12.39
C GLY A 118 -16.78 7.34 12.44
N GLY A 119 -15.82 7.22 11.51
CA GLY A 119 -14.58 8.00 11.54
C GLY A 119 -13.57 7.57 10.49
N THR A 120 -12.28 7.80 10.74
CA THR A 120 -11.19 7.28 9.92
C THR A 120 -9.90 7.13 10.71
N ASP A 121 -9.14 6.09 10.36
CA ASP A 121 -7.77 5.86 10.82
C ASP A 121 -6.73 6.21 9.75
N ASN A 122 -7.16 6.64 8.55
CA ASN A 122 -6.29 6.89 7.40
C ASN A 122 -6.49 8.29 6.79
N HIS A 123 -6.32 8.42 5.47
CA HIS A 123 -6.30 9.69 4.75
C HIS A 123 -7.65 10.06 4.09
N LEU A 124 -8.67 9.20 4.20
CA LEU A 124 -9.97 9.42 3.56
C LEU A 124 -11.14 9.17 4.51
N LEU A 125 -12.31 9.62 4.09
CA LEU A 125 -13.59 9.41 4.78
C LEU A 125 -14.59 8.87 3.77
N LEU A 126 -15.52 8.06 4.24
CA LEU A 126 -16.66 7.61 3.45
C LEU A 126 -17.94 8.12 4.09
N TRP A 127 -18.58 9.10 3.44
CA TRP A 127 -19.80 9.74 3.91
C TRP A 127 -21.02 9.04 3.32
N ASP A 128 -21.86 8.48 4.19
CA ASP A 128 -23.16 7.95 3.84
C ASP A 128 -24.21 9.06 3.70
N LEU A 129 -24.59 9.35 2.45
CA LEU A 129 -25.59 10.36 2.10
C LEU A 129 -27.03 9.84 2.08
N ARG A 130 -27.25 8.51 2.16
CA ARG A 130 -28.61 7.93 2.11
C ARG A 130 -29.57 8.50 3.17
N PRO A 131 -29.14 8.78 4.41
CA PRO A 131 -30.01 9.40 5.42
C PRO A 131 -30.52 10.80 5.06
N LEU A 132 -29.88 11.47 4.09
CA LEU A 132 -30.28 12.79 3.64
C LEU A 132 -31.37 12.75 2.56
N GLY A 133 -31.72 11.56 2.04
CA GLY A 133 -32.75 11.42 1.00
C GLY A 133 -32.40 12.15 -0.31
N LEU A 134 -31.11 12.37 -0.58
CA LEU A 134 -30.66 12.96 -1.83
C LEU A 134 -30.89 11.94 -2.95
N THR A 135 -31.79 12.28 -3.86
CA THR A 135 -32.12 11.53 -5.08
C THR A 135 -31.41 12.14 -6.29
#